data_AF-U6SQK8-F1
#
_entry.id   AF-U6SQK8-F1
#
_cell.length_a   1.000
_cell.length_b   1.000
_cell.length_c   1.000
_cell.angle_alpha   90.00
_cell.angle_beta   90.00
_cell.angle_gamma   90.00
#
_symmetry.space_group_name_H-M   'P 1'
#
loop_
_entity.id
_entity.type
_entity.pdbx_description
1 polymer ?
#
loop_
_entity_poly.entity_id
_entity_poly.type
_entity_poly.pdbx_seq_one_letter_code
_entity_poly.pdbx_strand_id
1 'polypeptide(L)'
;MKKIISYGKALGTEFSNDNVPLLAAAQAYYYILSFIPMLILIFSIIPYLNFDPDQAMDVISSIMPDDTFLVFEEQILSILTEQRGGLLTVGIIGTIWSASNGMNAFIQAQNEAYNVKETRSFVL
;
A
#
# COMPACT_ATOMS: atom_id res chain seq x y z
N MET A 1 7.63 -4.01 -40.56
CA MET A 1 6.77 -2.81 -40.39
C MET A 1 5.28 -3.13 -40.32
N LYS A 2 4.64 -3.72 -41.34
CA LYS A 2 3.18 -4.01 -41.30
C LYS A 2 2.70 -4.84 -40.10
N LYS A 3 3.47 -5.87 -39.68
CA LYS A 3 3.15 -6.71 -38.50
C LYS A 3 3.16 -5.94 -37.17
N ILE A 4 4.05 -4.95 -37.03
CA ILE A 4 4.15 -4.13 -35.81
C ILE A 4 2.93 -3.21 -35.72
N ILE A 5 2.53 -2.62 -36.84
CA ILE A 5 1.35 -1.75 -36.91
C ILE A 5 0.07 -2.53 -36.63
N SER A 6 -0.07 -3.77 -37.14
CA SER A 6 -1.24 -4.61 -36.84
C SER A 6 -1.29 -5.02 -35.38
N TYR A 7 -0.15 -5.36 -34.77
CA TYR A 7 -0.08 -5.69 -33.35
C TYR A 7 -0.45 -4.49 -32.46
N GLY A 8 0.09 -3.30 -32.76
CA GLY A 8 -0.26 -2.08 -32.02
C GLY A 8 -1.74 -1.73 -32.10
N LYS A 9 -2.36 -1.91 -33.28
CA LYS A 9 -3.82 -1.75 -33.42
C LYS A 9 -4.59 -2.78 -32.59
N ALA A 10 -4.22 -4.05 -32.66
CA ALA A 10 -4.87 -5.10 -31.88
C ALA A 10 -4.75 -4.81 -30.37
N LEU A 11 -3.56 -4.43 -29.88
CA LEU A 11 -3.34 -4.07 -28.49
C LEU A 11 -4.19 -2.86 -28.08
N GLY A 12 -4.28 -1.82 -28.91
CA GLY A 12 -5.14 -0.66 -28.62
C GLY A 12 -6.63 -1.02 -28.57
N THR A 13 -7.06 -1.94 -29.42
CA THR A 13 -8.43 -2.48 -29.39
C THR A 13 -8.69 -3.26 -28.10
N GLU A 14 -7.82 -4.21 -27.73
CA GLU A 14 -8.00 -4.97 -26.49
C GLU A 14 -7.89 -4.07 -25.25
N PHE A 15 -6.96 -3.12 -25.23
CA PHE A 15 -6.84 -2.15 -24.14
C PHE A 15 -8.14 -1.37 -23.90
N SER A 16 -8.86 -1.03 -24.97
CA SER A 16 -10.16 -0.37 -24.88
C SER A 16 -11.29 -1.34 -24.53
N ASN A 17 -11.27 -2.56 -25.07
CA ASN A 17 -12.28 -3.59 -24.79
C ASN A 17 -12.26 -4.01 -23.32
N ASP A 18 -11.06 -4.22 -22.78
CA ASP A 18 -10.82 -4.66 -21.39
C ASP A 18 -10.98 -3.52 -20.38
N ASN A 19 -11.34 -2.31 -20.82
CA ASN A 19 -11.50 -1.12 -19.97
C ASN A 19 -10.29 -0.88 -19.05
N VAL A 20 -9.07 -1.07 -19.55
CA VAL A 20 -7.84 -1.00 -18.76
C VAL A 20 -7.72 0.28 -17.90
N PRO A 21 -8.11 1.49 -18.36
CA PRO A 21 -8.05 2.69 -17.52
C PRO A 21 -8.91 2.59 -16.26
N LEU A 22 -10.08 1.97 -16.34
CA LEU A 22 -10.99 1.81 -15.19
C LEU A 22 -10.42 0.81 -14.18
N LEU A 23 -9.91 -0.32 -14.66
CA LEU A 23 -9.24 -1.32 -13.83
C LEU A 23 -8.02 -0.74 -13.12
N ALA A 24 -7.19 0.02 -13.84
CA ALA A 24 -6.03 0.70 -13.28
C ALA A 24 -6.44 1.74 -12.20
N ALA A 25 -7.49 2.52 -12.45
CA ALA A 25 -8.01 3.48 -11.47
C ALA A 25 -8.52 2.79 -10.20
N ALA A 26 -9.22 1.66 -10.35
CA ALA A 26 -9.68 0.86 -9.21
C ALA A 26 -8.50 0.35 -8.36
N GLN A 27 -7.46 -0.18 -8.99
CA GLN A 27 -6.25 -0.62 -8.29
C GLN A 27 -5.56 0.54 -7.55
N ALA A 28 -5.37 1.68 -8.23
CA ALA A 28 -4.77 2.87 -7.62
C ALA A 28 -5.54 3.34 -6.40
N TYR A 29 -6.88 3.37 -6.48
CA TYR A 29 -7.74 3.70 -5.35
C TYR A 29 -7.51 2.78 -4.15
N TYR A 30 -7.52 1.46 -4.36
CA TYR A 30 -7.35 0.51 -3.25
C TYR A 30 -5.93 0.50 -2.68
N TYR A 31 -4.90 0.76 -3.48
CA TYR A 31 -3.52 0.88 -2.99
C TYR A 31 -3.32 2.14 -2.14
N ILE A 32 -3.91 3.26 -2.54
CA ILE A 32 -3.89 4.48 -1.72
C ILE A 32 -4.70 4.26 -0.44
N LEU A 33 -5.85 3.57 -0.54
CA LEU A 33 -6.68 3.24 0.63
C LEU A 33 -5.93 2.36 1.64
N SER A 34 -5.15 1.37 1.17
CA SER A 34 -4.38 0.49 2.05
C SER A 34 -3.12 1.12 2.63
N PHE A 35 -2.65 2.23 2.05
CA PHE A 35 -1.47 2.94 2.51
C PHE A 35 -1.62 3.47 3.95
N ILE A 36 -2.79 4.02 4.29
CA ILE A 36 -3.01 4.62 5.61
C ILE A 36 -3.02 3.58 6.74
N PRO A 37 -3.82 2.49 6.69
CA PRO A 37 -3.76 1.44 7.71
C PRO A 37 -2.37 0.80 7.82
N MET A 38 -1.66 0.65 6.70
CA MET A 38 -0.30 0.10 6.67
C MET A 38 0.67 1.00 7.44
N LEU A 39 0.61 2.32 7.26
CA LEU A 39 1.45 3.25 8.03
C LEU A 39 1.14 3.18 9.53
N ILE A 40 -0.14 3.11 9.91
CA ILE A 40 -0.55 2.95 11.31
C ILE A 40 0.06 1.68 11.89
N LEU A 41 -0.01 0.56 11.16
CA LEU A 41 0.58 -0.71 11.56
C LEU A 41 2.11 -0.59 11.74
N ILE A 42 2.81 -0.02 10.76
CA ILE A 42 4.27 0.16 10.79
C ILE A 42 4.69 0.98 12.01
N PHE A 43 4.04 2.13 12.26
CA PHE A 43 4.43 2.94 13.41
C PHE A 43 4.00 2.31 14.75
N SER A 44 2.87 1.61 14.79
CA SER A 44 2.40 0.97 16.02
C SER A 44 3.21 -0.27 16.42
N ILE A 45 3.93 -0.91 15.50
CA ILE A 45 4.75 -2.08 15.81
C ILE A 45 6.16 -1.70 16.31
N ILE A 46 6.68 -0.53 15.94
CA ILE A 46 8.05 -0.09 16.28
C ILE A 46 8.38 -0.21 17.78
N PRO A 47 7.55 0.27 18.73
CA PRO A 47 7.86 0.18 20.16
C PRO A 47 7.93 -1.25 20.71
N TYR A 48 7.41 -2.23 19.96
CA TYR A 48 7.46 -3.65 20.32
C TYR A 48 8.74 -4.34 19.84
N LEU A 49 9.54 -3.69 18.98
CA LEU A 49 10.78 -4.25 18.42
C LEU A 49 12.00 -4.07 19.34
N ASN A 50 11.83 -3.42 20.50
CA ASN A 50 12.86 -3.20 21.53
C ASN A 50 14.13 -2.52 21.00
N PHE A 51 13.98 -1.52 20.15
CA PHE A 51 15.09 -0.65 19.76
C PHE A 51 15.49 0.27 20.91
N ASP A 52 16.77 0.65 20.96
CA ASP A 52 17.27 1.72 21.83
C ASP A 52 16.81 3.07 21.26
N PRO A 53 15.91 3.80 21.95
CA PRO A 53 15.36 5.05 21.43
C PRO A 53 16.42 6.13 21.23
N ASP A 54 17.46 6.16 22.07
CA ASP A 54 18.51 7.18 22.00
C ASP A 54 19.35 6.98 20.73
N GLN A 55 19.74 5.74 20.43
CA GLN A 55 20.45 5.41 19.18
C GLN A 55 19.60 5.72 17.94
N ALA A 56 18.31 5.41 17.98
CA ALA A 56 17.41 5.72 16.87
C ALA A 56 17.28 7.24 16.67
N MET A 57 17.21 8.01 17.76
CA MET A 57 17.11 9.46 17.73
C MET A 57 18.38 10.11 17.17
N ASP A 58 19.56 9.61 17.55
CA ASP A 58 20.86 10.07 17.02
C ASP A 58 20.97 9.84 15.50
N VAL A 59 20.49 8.70 15.00
CA VAL A 59 20.47 8.42 13.56
C VAL A 59 19.52 9.38 12.86
N ILE A 60 18.32 9.62 13.42
CA ILE A 60 17.30 10.47 12.82
C ILE A 60 17.74 11.95 12.81
N SER A 61 18.38 12.44 13.87
CA SER A 61 18.93 13.80 13.91
C SER A 61 20.06 13.99 12.91
N SER A 62 20.86 12.96 12.61
CA SER A 62 21.95 13.04 11.64
C SER A 62 21.50 13.19 10.17
N ILE A 63 20.25 12.81 9.85
CA ILE A 63 19.71 12.82 8.48
C ILE A 63 18.74 13.98 8.22
N MET A 64 18.36 14.74 9.26
CA MET A 64 17.43 15.85 9.16
C MET A 64 18.09 17.18 9.57
N PRO A 65 17.68 18.32 9.00
CA PRO A 65 18.06 19.62 9.54
C PRO A 65 17.54 19.81 10.98
N ASP A 66 18.33 20.47 11.83
CA ASP A 66 18.02 20.69 13.26
C ASP A 66 16.63 21.28 13.49
N ASP A 67 16.25 22.30 12.72
CA ASP A 67 14.95 22.96 12.82
C ASP A 67 13.78 21.99 12.55
N THR A 68 13.98 21.01 11.67
CA THR A 68 12.95 19.99 11.38
C THR A 68 12.92 18.93 12.47
N PHE A 69 14.08 18.51 12.95
CA PHE A 69 14.19 17.54 14.03
C PHE A 69 13.50 18.03 15.30
N LEU A 70 13.79 19.27 15.73
CA LEU A 70 13.18 19.88 16.92
C LEU A 70 11.65 19.97 16.85
N VAL A 71 11.09 20.09 15.65
CA VAL A 71 9.62 20.13 15.46
C VAL A 71 8.99 18.75 15.68
N PHE A 72 9.70 17.66 15.38
CA PHE A 72 9.16 16.29 15.41
C PHE A 72 9.74 15.40 16.51
N GLU A 73 10.70 15.88 17.30
CA GLU A 73 11.42 15.11 18.32
C GLU A 73 10.46 14.36 19.25
N GLU A 74 9.47 15.05 19.81
CA GLU A 74 8.48 14.45 20.71
C GLU A 74 7.64 13.36 20.00
N GLN A 75 7.24 13.58 18.74
CA GLN A 75 6.47 12.59 17.98
C GLN A 75 7.33 11.37 17.61
N ILE A 76 8.59 11.58 17.24
CA ILE A 76 9.53 10.49 16.96
C ILE A 76 9.75 9.66 18.22
N LEU A 77 10.00 10.31 19.37
CA LEU A 77 10.19 9.63 20.64
C LEU A 77 8.94 8.85 21.06
N SER A 78 7.76 9.43 20.86
CA SER A 78 6.47 8.76 21.11
C SER A 78 6.30 7.51 20.24
N ILE A 79 6.64 7.58 18.94
CA ILE A 79 6.61 6.43 18.02
C ILE A 79 7.61 5.33 18.44
N LEU A 80 8.76 5.69 19.02
CA LEU A 80 9.77 4.73 19.44
C LEU A 80 9.43 4.05 20.78
N THR A 81 8.74 4.74 21.68
CA THR A 81 8.61 4.31 23.09
C THR A 81 7.20 3.93 23.51
N GLU A 82 6.16 4.51 22.91
CA GLU A 82 4.78 4.29 23.36
C GLU A 82 4.09 3.11 22.66
N GLN A 83 3.81 2.08 23.43
CA GLN A 83 3.05 0.91 22.95
C GLN A 83 1.54 1.22 22.86
N ARG A 84 1.06 1.47 21.64
CA ARG A 84 -0.36 1.76 21.35
C ARG A 84 -1.09 0.54 20.82
N GLY A 85 -1.35 -0.45 21.69
CA GLY A 85 -1.97 -1.74 21.30
C GLY A 85 -3.31 -1.64 20.57
N GLY A 86 -4.12 -0.61 20.89
CA GLY A 86 -5.35 -0.32 20.16
C GLY A 86 -5.11 0.06 18.70
N LEU A 87 -4.14 0.96 18.45
CA LEU A 87 -3.74 1.34 17.09
C LEU A 87 -3.09 0.19 16.35
N LEU A 88 -2.29 -0.64 17.02
CA LEU A 88 -1.72 -1.85 16.43
C LEU A 88 -2.82 -2.78 15.92
N THR A 89 -3.82 -3.06 16.75
CA THR A 89 -4.93 -3.95 16.38
C THR A 89 -5.74 -3.39 15.20
N VAL A 90 -6.10 -2.10 15.26
CA VAL A 90 -6.81 -1.41 14.18
C VAL A 90 -5.97 -1.38 12.90
N GLY A 91 -4.67 -1.13 13.01
CA GLY A 91 -3.72 -1.15 11.90
C GLY A 91 -3.63 -2.52 11.25
N ILE A 92 -3.54 -3.60 12.03
CA ILE A 92 -3.52 -4.98 11.51
C ILE A 92 -4.81 -5.28 10.74
N ILE A 93 -5.97 -5.10 11.38
CA ILE A 93 -7.27 -5.44 10.78
C ILE A 93 -7.51 -4.57 9.54
N GLY A 94 -7.26 -3.26 9.65
CA GLY A 94 -7.43 -2.31 8.56
C GLY A 94 -6.50 -2.60 7.39
N THR A 95 -5.23 -2.95 7.64
CA THR A 95 -4.26 -3.32 6.59
C THR A 95 -4.69 -4.59 5.89
N ILE A 96 -5.03 -5.65 6.62
CA ILE A 96 -5.46 -6.92 6.02
C ILE A 96 -6.71 -6.71 5.16
N TRP A 97 -7.71 -6.00 5.69
CA TRP A 97 -8.96 -5.74 4.97
C TRP A 97 -8.73 -4.91 3.70
N SER A 98 -8.03 -3.79 3.81
CA SER A 98 -7.76 -2.90 2.67
C SER A 98 -6.83 -3.54 1.63
N ALA A 99 -5.77 -4.25 2.06
CA ALA A 99 -4.88 -4.98 1.18
C ALA A 99 -5.60 -6.12 0.44
N SER A 100 -6.54 -6.81 1.11
CA SER A 100 -7.38 -7.84 0.46
C SER A 100 -8.22 -7.25 -0.68
N ASN A 101 -8.81 -6.06 -0.48
CA ASN A 101 -9.53 -5.36 -1.55
C ASN A 101 -8.60 -4.96 -2.70
N GLY A 102 -7.39 -4.47 -2.40
CA GLY A 102 -6.39 -4.17 -3.43
C GLY A 102 -5.96 -5.41 -4.22
N MET A 103 -5.81 -6.55 -3.54
CA MET A 103 -5.49 -7.81 -4.20
C MET A 103 -6.65 -8.31 -5.08
N ASN A 104 -7.90 -8.15 -4.62
CA ASN A 104 -9.08 -8.48 -5.42
C ASN A 104 -9.17 -7.62 -6.69
N ALA A 105 -8.89 -6.32 -6.61
CA ALA A 105 -8.84 -5.44 -7.77
C ALA A 105 -7.71 -5.84 -8.75
N PHE A 106 -6.53 -6.19 -8.22
CA PHE A 106 -5.43 -6.72 -9.04
C PHE A 106 -5.83 -8.01 -9.76
N ILE A 107 -6.41 -8.96 -9.03
CA ILE A 107 -6.92 -10.22 -9.57
C ILE A 107 -7.92 -9.96 -10.68
N GLN A 108 -8.89 -9.07 -10.47
CA GLN A 108 -9.90 -8.74 -11.46
C GLN A 108 -9.27 -8.20 -12.74
N ALA A 109 -8.28 -7.31 -12.62
CA ALA A 109 -7.56 -6.77 -13.76
C ALA A 109 -6.77 -7.85 -14.53
N GLN A 110 -6.14 -8.79 -13.83
CA GLN A 110 -5.45 -9.91 -14.47
C GLN A 110 -6.43 -10.87 -15.16
N ASN A 111 -7.56 -11.18 -14.51
CA ASN A 111 -8.58 -12.03 -15.07
C ASN A 111 -9.13 -11.46 -16.38
N GLU A 112 -9.40 -10.15 -16.42
CA GLU A 112 -9.87 -9.49 -17.65
C GLU A 112 -8.80 -9.58 -18.76
N ALA A 113 -7.55 -9.19 -18.47
CA ALA A 113 -6.46 -9.19 -19.44
C ALA A 113 -6.17 -10.60 -20.03
N TYR A 114 -6.39 -11.65 -19.24
CA TYR A 114 -6.18 -13.04 -19.66
C TYR A 114 -7.47 -13.77 -20.05
N ASN A 115 -8.62 -13.08 -20.10
CA ASN A 115 -9.92 -13.66 -20.39
C ASN A 115 -10.29 -14.87 -19.48
N VAL A 116 -9.86 -14.81 -18.22
CA VAL A 116 -10.14 -15.84 -17.21
C VAL A 116 -11.44 -15.48 -16.48
N LYS A 117 -12.40 -16.40 -16.50
CA LYS A 117 -13.62 -16.25 -15.70
C LYS A 117 -13.30 -16.50 -14.23
N GLU A 118 -13.65 -15.56 -13.37
CA GLU A 118 -13.52 -15.72 -11.92
C GLU A 118 -14.47 -16.83 -11.44
N THR A 119 -13.92 -17.79 -10.69
CA THR A 119 -14.65 -18.94 -10.15
C THR A 119 -14.69 -18.94 -8.63
N ARG A 120 -13.90 -18.07 -7.98
CA ARG A 120 -13.91 -17.92 -6.54
C ARG A 120 -15.16 -17.17 -6.10
N SER A 121 -15.85 -17.74 -5.12
CA SER A 121 -16.98 -17.07 -4.49
C SER A 121 -16.50 -15.91 -3.62
N PHE A 122 -17.26 -14.81 -3.61
CA PHE A 122 -17.01 -13.66 -2.72
C PHE A 122 -17.31 -13.99 -1.24
N VAL A 123 -18.16 -14.97 -1.01
CA VAL A 123 -18.49 -15.54 0.31
C VAL A 123 -18.24 -17.04 0.21
N LEU A 124 -17.43 -17.61 1.10
CA LEU A 124 -17.15 -19.05 1.15
C LEU A 124 -18.40 -19.91 0.86
#